data_AF-A0A971SBA5-F1
#
_entry.id   AF-A0A971SBA5-F1
#
_cell.length_a   1.000
_cell.length_b   1.000
_cell.length_c   1.000
_cell.angle_alpha   90.00
_cell.angle_beta   90.00
_cell.angle_gamma   90.00
#
_symmetry.space_group_name_H-M   'P 1'
#
loop_
_entity.id
_entity.type
_entity.pdbx_description
1 polymer ?
#
loop_
_entity_poly.entity_id
_entity_poly.type
_entity_poly.pdbx_seq_one_letter_code
_entity_poly.pdbx_strand_id
1 'polypeptide(L)'
;MDKFIKNLKKEFGKGVAVVGAKSKEIIEATKIKNQIEELKKAKHLAFQEIGETVYQMSRDENYDGQETIKEKCQAVTDLDQQIQDKEVELKGIRQEAQEAVGKTICESCGAAMGDDVKFCSSCGARIVKVEID
;
A
#
# COMPACT_ATOMS: atom_id res chain seq x y z
N MET A 1 -15.39 -10.21 20.95
CA MET A 1 -14.08 -10.43 20.30
C MET A 1 -14.00 -11.80 19.59
N ASP A 2 -14.65 -12.84 20.09
CA ASP A 2 -14.64 -14.20 19.50
C ASP A 2 -15.29 -14.35 18.11
N LYS A 3 -16.25 -13.48 17.77
CA LYS A 3 -16.94 -13.54 16.47
C LYS A 3 -16.05 -13.12 15.31
N PHE A 4 -15.05 -12.26 15.58
CA PHE A 4 -14.10 -11.78 14.58
C PHE A 4 -13.09 -12.88 14.22
N ILE A 5 -12.56 -13.59 15.23
CA ILE A 5 -11.60 -14.69 15.05
C ILE A 5 -12.26 -15.89 14.35
N LYS A 6 -13.53 -16.18 14.65
CA LYS A 6 -14.27 -17.27 13.99
C LYS A 6 -14.53 -17.00 12.50
N ASN A 7 -14.72 -15.75 12.10
CA ASN A 7 -14.89 -15.40 10.69
C ASN A 7 -13.55 -15.38 9.93
N LEU A 8 -12.47 -14.91 10.56
CA LEU A 8 -11.11 -15.03 10.03
C LEU A 8 -10.72 -16.49 9.77
N LYS A 9 -11.07 -17.42 10.67
CA LYS A 9 -10.75 -18.85 10.54
C LYS A 9 -11.52 -19.57 9.41
N LYS A 10 -12.69 -19.06 9.01
CA LYS A 10 -13.52 -19.67 7.96
C LYS A 10 -13.08 -19.27 6.55
N GLU A 11 -12.49 -18.09 6.38
CA GLU A 11 -11.90 -17.65 5.11
C GLU A 11 -10.43 -18.10 4.95
N PHE A 12 -9.72 -18.40 6.06
CA PHE A 12 -8.34 -18.92 6.05
C PHE A 12 -8.19 -20.40 5.62
N GLY A 13 -9.27 -21.06 5.20
CA GLY A 13 -9.34 -22.51 4.95
C GLY A 13 -8.64 -23.04 3.69
N LYS A 14 -7.89 -22.23 2.94
CA LYS A 14 -7.11 -22.66 1.75
C LYS A 14 -5.67 -22.14 1.75
N GLY A 15 -5.03 -22.04 2.91
CA GLY A 15 -3.66 -21.52 3.00
C GLY A 15 -2.95 -21.88 4.31
N VAL A 16 -2.96 -23.15 4.70
CA VAL A 16 -2.18 -23.63 5.84
C VAL A 16 -0.75 -23.88 5.39
N ALA A 17 0.12 -22.90 5.64
CA ALA A 17 1.58 -22.96 5.81
C ALA A 17 2.27 -21.76 5.14
N VAL A 18 2.16 -20.60 5.77
CA VAL A 18 3.14 -19.53 5.58
C VAL A 18 3.71 -19.21 6.95
N VAL A 19 4.70 -20.01 7.33
CA VAL A 19 5.34 -19.98 8.65
C VAL A 19 6.39 -18.86 8.66
N GLY A 20 6.21 -17.89 9.56
CA GLY A 20 7.27 -17.03 10.10
C GLY A 20 7.69 -15.80 9.29
N ALA A 21 8.18 -15.97 8.06
CA ALA A 21 8.79 -14.88 7.29
C ALA A 21 7.74 -13.91 6.70
N LYS A 22 6.77 -14.42 5.94
CA LYS A 22 5.75 -13.55 5.32
C LYS A 22 4.81 -12.88 6.32
N SER A 23 4.70 -13.40 7.55
CA SER A 23 3.86 -12.76 8.59
C SER A 23 4.41 -11.40 8.99
N LYS A 24 5.75 -11.24 9.07
CA LYS A 24 6.37 -9.95 9.41
C LYS A 24 6.20 -8.93 8.30
N GLU A 25 6.51 -9.33 7.06
CA GLU A 25 6.34 -8.48 5.85
C GLU A 25 4.89 -8.02 5.69
N ILE A 26 3.90 -8.91 5.91
CA ILE A 26 2.48 -8.56 5.85
C ILE A 26 2.10 -7.56 6.95
N ILE A 27 2.61 -7.74 8.17
CA ILE A 27 2.35 -6.83 9.30
C ILE A 27 2.98 -5.45 9.01
N GLU A 28 4.23 -5.41 8.56
CA GLU A 28 4.93 -4.17 8.20
C GLU A 28 4.25 -3.45 7.04
N ALA A 29 3.90 -4.17 5.97
CA ALA A 29 3.15 -3.62 4.85
C ALA A 29 1.78 -3.07 5.28
N THR A 30 1.10 -3.73 6.22
CA THR A 30 -0.19 -3.26 6.76
C THR A 30 0.01 -1.99 7.60
N LYS A 31 1.06 -1.94 8.42
CA LYS A 31 1.42 -0.76 9.21
C LYS A 31 1.70 0.44 8.31
N ILE A 32 2.50 0.26 7.26
CA ILE A 32 2.83 1.34 6.32
C ILE A 32 1.58 1.81 5.58
N LYS A 33 0.71 0.90 5.13
CA LYS A 33 -0.58 1.28 4.52
C LYS A 33 -1.43 2.15 5.45
N ASN A 34 -1.55 1.77 6.72
CA ASN A 34 -2.29 2.58 7.68
C ASN A 34 -1.66 3.97 7.87
N GLN A 35 -0.33 4.06 7.90
CA GLN A 35 0.36 5.35 7.96
C GLN A 35 0.09 6.21 6.71
N ILE A 36 0.09 5.61 5.51
CA ILE A 36 -0.26 6.31 4.27
C ILE A 36 -1.70 6.84 4.33
N GLU A 37 -2.66 6.05 4.83
CA GLU A 37 -4.05 6.48 4.96
C GLU A 37 -4.19 7.66 5.94
N GLU A 38 -3.48 7.65 7.07
CA GLU A 38 -3.47 8.79 8.00
C GLU A 38 -2.83 10.04 7.39
N LEU A 39 -1.72 9.89 6.64
CA LEU A 39 -1.10 11.02 5.93
C LEU A 39 -2.04 11.60 4.84
N LYS A 40 -2.76 10.74 4.11
CA LYS A 40 -3.76 11.17 3.11
C LYS A 40 -4.92 11.92 3.76
N LYS A 41 -5.39 11.47 4.93
CA LYS A 41 -6.39 12.21 5.72
C LYS A 41 -5.87 13.58 6.15
N ALA A 42 -4.65 13.65 6.68
CA ALA A 42 -4.02 14.92 7.07
C ALA A 42 -3.90 15.87 5.86
N LYS A 43 -3.51 15.35 4.69
CA LYS A 43 -3.45 16.13 3.44
C LYS A 43 -4.83 16.64 3.02
N HIS A 44 -5.88 15.82 3.15
CA HIS A 44 -7.24 16.23 2.84
C HIS A 44 -7.72 17.36 3.77
N LEU A 45 -7.43 17.26 5.08
CA LEU A 45 -7.74 18.31 6.05
C LEU A 45 -7.02 19.62 5.72
N ALA A 46 -5.72 19.56 5.37
CA ALA A 46 -4.97 20.74 4.97
C ALA A 46 -5.58 21.44 3.75
N PHE A 47 -6.07 20.69 2.76
CA PHE A 47 -6.80 21.28 1.62
C PHE A 47 -8.13 21.91 2.02
N GLN A 48 -8.87 21.30 2.96
CA GLN A 48 -10.10 21.88 3.48
C GLN A 48 -9.82 23.22 4.18
N GLU A 49 -8.81 23.27 5.04
CA GLU A 49 -8.39 24.49 5.73
C GLU A 49 -7.92 25.59 4.75
N ILE A 50 -7.18 25.22 3.69
CA ILE A 50 -6.81 26.15 2.62
C ILE A 50 -8.08 26.71 1.96
N GLY A 51 -9.04 25.85 1.61
CA GLY A 51 -10.30 26.26 0.99
C GLY A 51 -11.13 27.19 1.89
N GLU A 52 -11.20 26.88 3.18
CA GLU A 52 -11.85 27.73 4.18
C GLU A 52 -11.18 29.10 4.28
N THR A 53 -9.84 29.13 4.32
CA THR A 53 -9.06 30.37 4.39
C THR A 53 -9.31 31.24 3.16
N VAL A 54 -9.27 30.65 1.96
CA VAL A 54 -9.57 31.36 0.70
C VAL A 54 -11.00 31.90 0.69
N TYR A 55 -11.97 31.11 1.16
CA TYR A 55 -13.36 31.56 1.24
C TYR A 55 -13.52 32.72 2.23
N GLN A 56 -12.85 32.68 3.38
CA GLN A 56 -12.86 33.79 4.36
C GLN A 56 -12.27 35.08 3.77
N MET A 57 -11.14 34.97 3.06
CA MET A 57 -10.54 36.10 2.33
C MET A 57 -11.50 36.70 1.27
N SER A 58 -12.39 35.89 0.69
CA SER A 58 -13.40 36.39 -0.25
C SER A 58 -14.59 37.09 0.42
N ARG A 59 -14.79 36.84 1.72
CA ARG A 59 -15.95 37.30 2.50
C ARG A 59 -15.66 38.55 3.33
N ASP A 60 -14.41 38.76 3.72
CA ASP A 60 -13.96 39.87 4.55
C ASP A 60 -12.67 40.46 3.97
N GLU A 61 -12.76 41.69 3.46
CA GLU A 61 -11.61 42.41 2.85
C GLU A 61 -10.49 42.71 3.85
N ASN A 62 -10.75 42.60 5.16
CA ASN A 62 -9.75 42.81 6.21
C ASN A 62 -9.09 41.51 6.69
N TYR A 63 -9.56 40.35 6.23
CA TYR A 63 -8.99 39.06 6.60
C TYR A 63 -7.82 38.71 5.66
N ASP A 64 -6.60 38.72 6.18
CA ASP A 64 -5.40 38.27 5.45
C ASP A 64 -4.99 36.86 5.88
N GLY A 65 -5.33 35.88 5.05
CA GLY A 65 -4.98 34.48 5.23
C GLY A 65 -3.76 34.02 4.42
N GLN A 66 -3.00 34.91 3.78
CA GLN A 66 -1.92 34.52 2.87
C GLN A 66 -0.83 33.68 3.54
N GLU A 67 -0.44 34.04 4.76
CA GLU A 67 0.56 33.30 5.53
C GLU A 67 0.06 31.89 5.87
N THR A 68 -1.17 31.78 6.36
CA THR A 68 -1.81 30.48 6.65
C THR A 68 -1.88 29.60 5.41
N ILE A 69 -2.28 30.14 4.25
CA ILE A 69 -2.31 29.39 2.99
C ILE A 69 -0.91 28.88 2.65
N LYS A 70 0.11 29.73 2.75
CA LYS A 70 1.50 29.37 2.44
C LYS A 70 2.01 28.25 3.36
N GLU A 71 1.77 28.36 4.67
CA GLU A 71 2.14 27.33 5.65
C GLU A 71 1.45 25.99 5.35
N LYS A 72 0.15 26.01 5.05
CA LYS A 72 -0.61 24.79 4.73
C LYS A 72 -0.20 24.18 3.40
N CYS A 73 0.13 24.99 2.39
CA CYS A 73 0.71 24.51 1.13
C CYS A 73 2.07 23.85 1.34
N GLN A 74 2.90 24.39 2.23
CA GLN A 74 4.16 23.74 2.62
C GLN A 74 3.88 22.41 3.33
N ALA A 75 2.93 22.38 4.27
CA ALA A 75 2.55 21.15 4.95
C ALA A 75 2.01 20.07 3.97
N VAL A 76 1.22 20.45 2.95
CA VAL A 76 0.78 19.53 1.89
C VAL A 76 1.97 18.98 1.11
N THR A 77 2.96 19.82 0.79
CA THR A 77 4.19 19.40 0.10
C THR A 77 4.95 18.37 0.94
N ASP A 78 5.10 18.62 2.23
CA ASP A 78 5.79 17.71 3.15
C ASP A 78 5.03 16.39 3.35
N LEU A 79 3.70 16.43 3.36
CA LEU A 79 2.84 15.25 3.41
C LEU A 79 2.94 14.42 2.13
N ASP A 80 3.02 15.08 0.97
CA ASP A 80 3.21 14.39 -0.31
C ASP A 80 4.55 13.66 -0.37
N GLN A 81 5.62 14.30 0.09
CA GLN A 81 6.92 13.64 0.18
C GLN A 81 6.87 12.42 1.11
N GLN A 82 6.25 12.55 2.29
CA GLN A 82 6.11 11.43 3.23
C GLN A 82 5.27 10.28 2.67
N ILE A 83 4.20 10.58 1.92
CA ILE A 83 3.39 9.56 1.24
C ILE A 83 4.24 8.84 0.20
N GLN A 84 4.97 9.59 -0.64
CA GLN A 84 5.84 9.02 -1.66
C GLN A 84 6.90 8.11 -1.05
N ASP A 85 7.58 8.56 0.01
CA ASP A 85 8.62 7.78 0.69
C ASP A 85 8.06 6.45 1.22
N LYS A 86 6.86 6.48 1.81
CA LYS A 86 6.18 5.28 2.31
C LYS A 86 5.67 4.36 1.21
N GLU A 87 5.25 4.91 0.07
CA GLU A 87 4.87 4.12 -1.10
C GLU A 87 6.08 3.40 -1.70
N VAL A 88 7.26 4.04 -1.70
CA VAL A 88 8.53 3.42 -2.06
C VAL A 88 8.91 2.31 -1.07
N GLU A 89 8.84 2.57 0.24
CA GLU A 89 9.10 1.57 1.29
C GLU A 89 8.18 0.35 1.14
N LEU A 90 6.87 0.58 0.94
CA LEU A 90 5.89 -0.48 0.73
C LEU A 90 6.15 -1.29 -0.54
N LYS A 91 6.67 -0.66 -1.60
CA LYS A 91 7.07 -1.34 -2.83
C LYS A 91 8.30 -2.22 -2.57
N GLY A 92 9.30 -1.72 -1.84
CA GLY A 92 10.50 -2.47 -1.45
C GLY A 92 10.17 -3.75 -0.71
N ILE A 93 9.34 -3.68 0.34
CA ILE A 93 8.91 -4.86 1.12
C ILE A 93 8.22 -5.91 0.24
N ARG A 94 7.43 -5.47 -0.75
CA ARG A 94 6.76 -6.41 -1.67
C ARG A 94 7.74 -7.06 -2.65
N GLN A 95 8.73 -6.32 -3.13
CA GLN A 95 9.77 -6.84 -4.03
C GLN A 95 10.65 -7.85 -3.30
N GLU A 96 11.12 -7.51 -2.09
CA GLU A 96 11.89 -8.42 -1.23
C GLU A 96 11.11 -9.71 -0.92
N ALA A 97 9.82 -9.59 -0.59
CA ALA A 97 8.95 -10.74 -0.37
C ALA A 97 8.75 -11.61 -1.64
N GLN A 98 8.83 -11.02 -2.83
CA GLN A 98 8.69 -11.73 -4.10
C GLN A 98 10.01 -12.44 -4.50
N GLU A 99 11.14 -11.78 -4.31
CA GLU A 99 12.48 -12.32 -4.57
C GLU A 99 12.85 -13.44 -3.58
N ALA A 100 12.53 -13.27 -2.29
CA ALA A 100 12.75 -14.29 -1.26
C ALA A 100 11.93 -15.57 -1.48
N VAL A 101 10.89 -15.50 -2.30
CA VAL A 101 10.01 -16.62 -2.58
C VAL A 101 10.52 -17.49 -3.73
N GLY A 102 11.46 -17.04 -4.57
CA GLY A 102 12.14 -17.86 -5.60
C GLY A 102 11.20 -18.75 -6.40
N LYS A 103 10.03 -18.22 -6.79
CA LYS A 103 8.97 -19.00 -7.42
C LYS A 103 8.31 -18.22 -8.53
N THR A 104 8.24 -18.86 -9.68
CA THR A 104 7.43 -18.43 -10.82
C THR A 104 5.94 -18.51 -10.44
N ILE A 105 5.21 -17.40 -10.55
CA ILE A 105 3.76 -17.37 -10.33
C ILE A 105 3.05 -17.63 -11.68
N CYS A 106 2.10 -18.55 -11.71
CA CYS A 106 1.29 -18.80 -12.90
C CYS A 106 0.35 -17.62 -13.18
N GLU A 107 0.50 -16.95 -14.32
CA GLU A 107 -0.37 -15.84 -14.72
C GLU A 107 -1.83 -16.24 -14.96
N SER A 108 -2.07 -17.52 -15.29
CA SER A 108 -3.42 -18.02 -15.57
C SER A 108 -4.26 -18.27 -14.31
N CYS A 109 -3.64 -18.66 -13.18
CA CYS A 109 -4.39 -19.06 -11.97
C CYS A 109 -3.81 -18.55 -10.64
N GLY A 110 -2.64 -17.91 -10.65
CA GLY A 110 -1.98 -17.36 -9.46
C GLY A 110 -1.23 -18.38 -8.59
N ALA A 111 -1.11 -19.64 -9.02
CA ALA A 111 -0.37 -20.65 -8.27
C ALA A 111 1.14 -20.35 -8.26
N ALA A 112 1.75 -20.39 -7.07
CA ALA A 112 3.20 -20.27 -6.92
C ALA A 112 3.88 -21.61 -7.21
N MET A 113 4.92 -21.59 -8.04
CA MET A 113 5.58 -22.80 -8.54
C MET A 113 7.10 -22.67 -8.44
N GLY A 114 7.80 -23.79 -8.29
CA GLY A 114 9.26 -23.78 -8.32
C GLY A 114 9.81 -23.25 -9.65
N ASP A 115 11.08 -22.86 -9.63
CA ASP A 115 11.78 -22.46 -10.85
C ASP A 115 11.84 -23.62 -11.85
N ASP A 116 11.95 -23.30 -13.14
CA ASP A 116 12.09 -24.25 -14.26
C ASP A 116 10.89 -25.15 -14.61
N VAL A 117 9.68 -24.82 -14.15
CA VAL A 117 8.47 -25.57 -14.56
C VAL A 117 7.97 -25.18 -15.95
N LYS A 118 7.66 -26.18 -16.81
CA LYS A 118 7.12 -25.97 -18.17
C LYS A 118 5.58 -25.79 -18.20
N PHE A 119 4.90 -26.30 -17.17
CA PHE A 119 3.44 -26.29 -17.06
C PHE A 119 3.02 -26.09 -15.60
N CYS A 120 1.87 -25.45 -15.40
CA CYS A 120 1.33 -25.24 -14.07
C CYS A 120 0.78 -26.54 -13.46
N SER A 121 1.29 -26.91 -12.29
CA SER A 121 0.82 -28.09 -11.56
C SER A 121 -0.61 -27.94 -11.02
N SER A 122 -1.15 -26.72 -10.96
CA SER A 122 -2.51 -26.45 -10.48
C SER A 122 -3.56 -26.31 -11.59
N CYS A 123 -3.20 -25.76 -12.77
CA CYS A 123 -4.18 -25.51 -13.85
C CYS A 123 -3.76 -26.04 -15.23
N GLY A 124 -2.55 -26.58 -15.38
CA GLY A 124 -2.05 -27.11 -16.66
C GLY A 124 -1.58 -26.05 -17.66
N ALA A 125 -1.70 -24.76 -17.36
CA ALA A 125 -1.26 -23.68 -18.25
C ALA A 125 0.25 -23.78 -18.54
N ARG A 126 0.64 -23.63 -19.81
CA ARG A 126 2.06 -23.62 -20.20
C ARG A 126 2.73 -22.35 -19.68
N ILE A 127 3.92 -22.51 -19.12
CA ILE A 127 4.70 -21.39 -18.58
C ILE A 127 5.76 -21.02 -19.61
N VAL A 128 5.71 -19.78 -20.08
CA VAL A 128 6.70 -19.21 -20.99
C VAL A 128 7.66 -18.41 -20.13
N LYS A 129 8.91 -18.86 -20.02
CA LYS A 129 9.95 -18.04 -19.40
C LYS A 129 10.30 -16.93 -20.37
N VAL A 130 10.30 -15.70 -19.88
CA VAL A 130 10.95 -14.58 -20.56
C VAL A 130 12.39 -14.59 -20.10
N GLU A 131 13.28 -15.16 -20.91
CA GLU A 131 14.72 -14.96 -20.75
C GLU A 131 15.00 -13.52 -21.18
N ILE A 132 15.46 -12.69 -20.24
CA ILE A 132 16.01 -11.37 -20.54
C ILE A 132 17.51 -11.59 -20.68
N ASP A 133 18.00 -11.61 -21.92
CA ASP A 133 19.42 -11.50 -22.26
C ASP A 133 19.97 -10.11 -21.87
#